data_AF-A0A8J7WQI8-F1
#
_entry.id   AF-A0A8J7WQI8-F1
#
_cell.length_a   1.000
_cell.length_b   1.000
_cell.length_c   1.000
_cell.angle_alpha   90.00
_cell.angle_beta   90.00
_cell.angle_gamma   90.00
#
_symmetry.space_group_name_H-M   'P 1'
#
loop_
_entity.id
_entity.type
_entity.pdbx_description
1 polymer ?
#
loop_
_entity_poly.entity_id
_entity_poly.type
_entity_poly.pdbx_seq_one_letter_code
_entity_poly.pdbx_strand_id
1 'polypeptide(L)'
;MADGYQLDPAVLRRFAQVVGEQAQRLDGIHRALADVRIEGDAFGRLPASGDLHREYIAHAQAEVDDSGEAGPLLRETGDGLARTADNYERTEQYVTGLHRAVLRGLSGGEHE
;
A
#
# COMPACT_ATOMS: atom_id res chain seq x y z
N MET A 1 24.20 -3.18 22.73
CA MET A 1 22.84 -2.61 22.82
C MET A 1 22.50 -2.12 21.44
N ALA A 2 21.44 -2.64 20.82
CA ALA A 2 21.11 -2.28 19.45
C ALA A 2 20.74 -0.79 19.45
N ASP A 3 21.58 0.03 18.84
CA ASP A 3 21.22 1.39 18.43
C ASP A 3 20.07 1.24 17.43
N GLY A 4 18.85 1.29 17.95
CA GLY A 4 17.65 1.11 17.16
C GLY A 4 17.51 2.29 16.21
N TYR A 5 17.22 2.02 14.94
CA TYR A 5 16.84 3.07 13.99
C TYR A 5 15.66 3.84 14.58
N GLN A 6 15.89 5.11 14.92
CA GLN A 6 14.86 6.00 15.41
C GLN A 6 14.00 6.41 14.21
N LEU A 7 12.96 5.63 13.96
CA LEU A 7 12.07 5.80 12.84
C LEU A 7 10.99 6.82 13.22
N ASP A 8 10.94 7.94 12.51
CA ASP A 8 9.91 8.97 12.71
C ASP A 8 8.54 8.46 12.20
N PRO A 9 7.52 8.32 13.07
CA PRO A 9 6.17 7.90 12.68
C PRO A 9 5.54 8.80 11.61
N ALA A 10 5.92 10.09 11.55
CA ALA A 10 5.44 11.01 10.53
C ALA A 10 5.93 10.61 9.13
N VAL A 11 7.15 10.08 9.02
CA VAL A 11 7.69 9.57 7.74
C VAL A 11 6.90 8.36 7.28
N LEU A 12 6.59 7.42 8.18
CA LEU A 12 5.78 6.25 7.86
C LEU A 12 4.38 6.63 7.39
N ARG A 13 3.73 7.59 8.05
CA ARG A 13 2.41 8.09 7.64
C ARG A 13 2.43 8.77 6.28
N ARG A 14 3.45 9.58 6.03
CA ARG A 14 3.62 10.23 4.72
C ARG A 14 3.82 9.18 3.62
N PHE A 15 4.61 8.16 3.88
CA PHE A 15 4.83 7.09 2.92
C PHE A 15 3.55 6.26 2.71
N ALA A 16 2.81 5.95 3.76
CA ALA A 16 1.49 5.31 3.68
C ALA A 16 0.52 6.11 2.79
N GLN A 17 0.48 7.44 2.95
CA GLN A 17 -0.34 8.31 2.11
C GLN A 17 0.08 8.25 0.63
N VAL A 18 1.38 8.39 0.33
CA VAL A 18 1.89 8.30 -1.04
C VAL A 18 1.54 6.96 -1.67
N VAL A 19 1.75 5.86 -0.94
CA VAL A 19 1.42 4.51 -1.41
C VAL A 19 -0.09 4.38 -1.67
N GLY A 20 -0.95 4.93 -0.80
CA GLY A 20 -2.39 4.96 -1.00
C GLY A 20 -2.83 5.74 -2.25
N GLU A 21 -2.25 6.91 -2.50
CA GLU A 21 -2.50 7.70 -3.70
C GLU A 21 -2.07 6.94 -4.97
N GLN A 22 -0.94 6.25 -4.92
CA GLN A 22 -0.45 5.44 -6.05
C GLN A 22 -1.34 4.22 -6.30
N ALA A 23 -1.85 3.58 -5.26
CA ALA A 23 -2.81 2.49 -5.39
C ALA A 23 -4.10 2.95 -6.08
N GLN A 24 -4.62 4.13 -5.74
CA GLN A 24 -5.79 4.71 -6.41
C GLN A 24 -5.54 5.00 -7.89
N ARG A 25 -4.34 5.48 -8.24
CA ARG A 25 -3.96 5.69 -9.65
C ARG A 25 -3.90 4.38 -10.41
N LEU A 26 -3.32 3.33 -9.83
CA LEU A 26 -3.28 2.00 -10.45
C LEU A 26 -4.68 1.43 -10.65
N ASP A 27 -5.58 1.56 -9.67
CA ASP A 27 -6.98 1.16 -9.85
C ASP A 27 -7.65 1.92 -11.02
N GLY A 28 -7.31 3.20 -11.20
CA GLY A 28 -7.79 4.01 -12.33
C GLY A 28 -7.29 3.48 -13.67
N ILE A 29 -6.00 3.14 -13.75
CA ILE A 29 -5.39 2.56 -14.95
C ILE A 29 -5.98 1.18 -15.25
N HIS A 30 -6.12 0.32 -14.25
CA HIS A 30 -6.73 -1.01 -14.40
C HIS A 30 -8.16 -0.90 -14.96
N ARG A 31 -9.00 -0.02 -14.40
CA ARG A 31 -10.35 0.22 -14.95
C ARG A 31 -10.31 0.71 -16.39
N ALA A 32 -9.42 1.65 -16.69
CA ALA A 32 -9.28 2.16 -18.05
C ALA A 32 -8.85 1.06 -19.04
N LEU A 33 -7.97 0.14 -18.63
CA LEU A 33 -7.57 -1.01 -19.45
C LEU A 33 -8.72 -2.02 -19.62
N ALA A 34 -9.46 -2.32 -18.55
CA ALA A 34 -10.60 -3.23 -18.58
C ALA A 34 -11.75 -2.74 -19.49
N ASP A 35 -11.88 -1.41 -19.64
CA ASP A 35 -12.89 -0.79 -20.50
C ASP A 35 -12.48 -0.78 -22.00
N VAL A 36 -11.21 -1.00 -22.33
CA VAL A 36 -10.75 -1.05 -23.72
C VAL A 36 -11.24 -2.34 -24.38
N ARG A 37 -12.07 -2.20 -25.40
CA ARG A 37 -12.49 -3.29 -26.28
C ARG A 37 -12.11 -2.98 -27.71
N ILE A 38 -11.42 -3.92 -28.34
CA ILE A 38 -11.16 -3.85 -29.79
C ILE A 38 -12.12 -4.81 -30.47
N GLU A 39 -12.97 -4.25 -31.33
CA GLU A 39 -13.93 -5.03 -32.12
C GLU A 39 -13.21 -5.95 -33.10
N GLY A 40 -13.76 -7.15 -33.32
CA GLY A 40 -13.17 -8.16 -34.21
C GLY A 40 -12.97 -7.66 -35.65
N ASP A 41 -13.83 -6.75 -36.12
CA ASP A 41 -13.72 -6.13 -37.44
C ASP A 41 -12.44 -5.28 -37.62
N ALA A 42 -11.81 -4.82 -36.53
CA ALA A 42 -10.55 -4.09 -36.57
C ALA A 42 -9.37 -4.98 -37.01
N PHE A 43 -9.49 -6.30 -36.90
CA PHE A 43 -8.49 -7.27 -37.35
C PHE A 43 -8.65 -7.65 -38.84
N GLY A 44 -9.61 -7.05 -39.53
CA GLY A 44 -9.94 -7.33 -40.92
C GLY A 44 -10.79 -8.59 -41.12
N ARG A 45 -10.90 -9.03 -42.37
CA ARG A 45 -11.79 -10.14 -42.78
C ARG A 45 -11.04 -11.32 -43.40
N LEU A 46 -9.74 -11.42 -43.17
CA LEU A 46 -8.97 -12.56 -43.65
C LEU A 46 -9.36 -13.82 -42.85
N PRO A 47 -9.19 -15.03 -43.41
CA PRO A 47 -9.53 -16.27 -42.71
C PRO A 47 -8.86 -16.39 -41.32
N ALA A 48 -7.65 -15.84 -41.17
CA ALA A 48 -6.89 -15.83 -39.91
C ALA A 48 -7.26 -14.67 -38.96
N SER A 49 -8.05 -13.68 -39.39
CA SER A 49 -8.43 -12.53 -38.56
C SER A 49 -9.23 -12.93 -37.32
N GLY A 50 -10.00 -14.02 -37.40
CA GLY A 50 -10.74 -14.56 -36.27
C GLY A 50 -9.84 -15.19 -35.19
N ASP A 51 -8.76 -15.86 -35.59
CA ASP A 51 -7.77 -16.40 -34.66
C ASP A 51 -7.01 -15.28 -33.95
N LEU A 52 -6.56 -14.28 -34.70
CA LEU A 52 -5.89 -13.08 -34.17
C LEU A 52 -6.76 -12.34 -33.15
N HIS A 53 -8.06 -12.16 -33.44
CA HIS A 53 -8.97 -11.52 -32.50
C HIS A 53 -9.14 -12.34 -31.21
N ARG A 54 -9.25 -13.67 -31.31
CA ARG A 54 -9.33 -14.54 -30.12
C ARG A 54 -8.06 -14.50 -29.27
N GLU A 55 -6.89 -14.58 -29.90
CA GLU A 55 -5.61 -14.46 -29.20
C GLU A 55 -5.48 -13.08 -28.54
N TYR A 56 -5.86 -12.01 -29.24
CA TYR A 56 -5.87 -10.67 -28.67
C TYR A 56 -6.76 -10.58 -27.43
N ILE A 57 -8.00 -11.07 -27.49
CA ILE A 57 -8.92 -11.03 -26.33
C ILE A 57 -8.35 -11.84 -25.16
N ALA A 58 -7.76 -13.01 -25.43
CA ALA A 58 -7.14 -13.82 -24.38
C ALA A 58 -5.97 -13.08 -23.71
N HIS A 59 -5.10 -12.45 -24.50
CA HIS A 59 -3.99 -11.65 -23.99
C HIS A 59 -4.45 -10.39 -23.25
N ALA A 60 -5.44 -9.67 -23.78
CA ALA A 60 -5.98 -8.48 -23.16
C ALA A 60 -6.63 -8.82 -21.81
N GLN A 61 -7.36 -9.93 -21.72
CA GLN A 61 -7.94 -10.37 -20.45
C GLN A 61 -6.86 -10.74 -19.43
N ALA A 62 -5.83 -11.48 -19.83
CA ALA A 62 -4.72 -11.83 -18.94
C ALA A 62 -4.00 -10.57 -18.41
N GLU A 63 -3.74 -9.58 -19.27
CA GLU A 63 -3.10 -8.32 -18.85
C GLU A 63 -4.00 -7.50 -17.90
N VAL A 64 -5.31 -7.49 -18.13
CA VAL A 64 -6.27 -6.85 -17.22
C VAL A 64 -6.27 -7.55 -15.86
N ASP A 65 -6.28 -8.87 -15.83
CA ASP A 65 -6.23 -9.66 -14.60
C ASP A 65 -4.92 -9.39 -13.84
N ASP A 66 -3.77 -9.45 -14.51
CA ASP A 66 -2.44 -9.19 -13.94
C ASP A 66 -2.34 -7.76 -13.38
N SER A 67 -2.87 -6.76 -14.11
CA SER A 67 -2.85 -5.37 -13.66
C SER A 67 -3.71 -5.12 -12.40
N GLY A 68 -4.67 -6.00 -12.12
CA GLY A 68 -5.57 -5.92 -10.98
C GLY A 68 -4.89 -6.19 -9.63
N GLU A 69 -3.70 -6.82 -9.61
CA GLU A 69 -3.02 -7.23 -8.37
C GLU A 69 -2.22 -6.10 -7.70
N ALA A 70 -1.69 -5.16 -8.48
CA ALA A 70 -0.76 -4.16 -7.98
C ALA A 70 -1.40 -3.12 -7.03
N GLY A 71 -2.65 -2.72 -7.31
CA GLY A 71 -3.42 -1.80 -6.45
C GLY A 71 -3.66 -2.35 -5.04
N PRO A 72 -4.22 -3.56 -4.89
CA PRO A 72 -4.37 -4.23 -3.60
C PRO A 72 -3.07 -4.36 -2.79
N LEU A 73 -1.97 -4.77 -3.42
CA LEU A 73 -0.67 -4.93 -2.75
C LEU A 73 -0.15 -3.59 -2.18
N LEU A 74 -0.28 -2.50 -2.94
CA LEU A 74 0.08 -1.18 -2.44
C LEU A 74 -0.83 -0.74 -1.29
N ARG A 75 -2.15 -0.97 -1.36
CA ARG A 75 -3.04 -0.66 -0.23
C ARG A 75 -2.64 -1.40 1.04
N GLU A 76 -2.36 -2.69 0.95
CA GLU A 76 -1.91 -3.49 2.10
C GLU A 76 -0.59 -2.96 2.67
N THR A 77 0.34 -2.56 1.79
CA THR A 77 1.60 -1.92 2.20
C THR A 77 1.35 -0.60 2.95
N GLY A 78 0.46 0.25 2.42
CA GLY A 78 0.04 1.50 3.06
C GLY A 78 -0.56 1.29 4.45
N ASP A 79 -1.46 0.33 4.57
CA ASP A 79 -2.07 -0.05 5.85
C ASP A 79 -1.03 -0.57 6.85
N GLY A 80 -0.08 -1.39 6.40
CA GLY A 80 1.01 -1.88 7.22
C GLY A 80 1.90 -0.76 7.77
N LEU A 81 2.22 0.22 6.94
CA LEU A 81 3.00 1.40 7.33
C LEU A 81 2.26 2.26 8.36
N ALA A 82 0.96 2.50 8.15
CA ALA A 82 0.13 3.25 9.09
C ALA A 82 0.04 2.55 10.46
N ARG A 83 -0.22 1.23 10.47
CA ARG A 83 -0.22 0.43 11.70
C ARG A 83 1.13 0.45 12.41
N THR A 84 2.23 0.43 11.65
CA THR A 84 3.58 0.51 12.20
C THR A 84 3.81 1.86 12.88
N ALA A 85 3.40 2.96 12.24
CA ALA A 85 3.47 4.29 12.84
C ALA A 85 2.69 4.38 14.16
N ASP A 86 1.47 3.85 14.20
CA ASP A 86 0.63 3.85 15.40
C ASP A 86 1.25 3.02 16.54
N ASN A 87 1.91 1.90 16.21
CA ASN A 87 2.61 1.08 17.19
C ASN A 87 3.83 1.79 17.79
N TYR A 88 4.59 2.52 16.96
CA TYR A 88 5.71 3.33 17.45
C TYR A 88 5.23 4.39 18.44
N GLU A 89 4.19 5.15 18.08
CA GLU A 89 3.68 6.21 18.96
C GLU A 89 3.12 5.67 20.27
N ARG A 90 2.39 4.55 20.24
CA ARG A 90 1.90 3.90 21.46
C ARG A 90 3.05 3.45 22.36
N THR A 91 4.11 2.90 21.77
CA THR A 91 5.29 2.46 22.51
C THR A 91 6.01 3.65 23.15
N GLU A 92 6.22 4.73 22.40
CA GLU A 92 6.84 5.97 22.90
C GLU A 92 6.03 6.59 24.06
N GLN A 93 4.71 6.66 23.91
CA GLN A 93 3.81 7.15 24.95
C GLN A 93 3.89 6.30 26.22
N TYR A 94 3.92 4.96 26.07
CA TYR A 94 4.05 4.03 27.18
C TYR A 94 5.39 4.18 27.90
N VAL A 95 6.51 4.21 27.17
CA VAL A 95 7.86 4.39 27.72
C VAL A 95 7.99 5.74 28.43
N THR A 96 7.50 6.81 27.82
CA THR A 96 7.48 8.15 28.43
C THR A 96 6.64 8.18 29.70
N GLY A 97 5.49 7.51 29.71
CA GLY A 97 4.63 7.38 30.88
C GLY A 97 5.31 6.64 32.03
N LEU A 98 5.96 5.51 31.73
CA LEU A 98 6.74 4.74 32.69
C LEU A 98 7.90 5.57 33.27
N HIS A 99 8.64 6.28 32.42
CA HIS A 99 9.75 7.13 32.86
C HIS A 99 9.27 8.23 33.81
N ARG A 100 8.15 8.90 33.52
CA ARG A 100 7.56 9.89 34.44
C ARG A 100 7.10 9.28 35.76
N ALA A 101 6.55 8.07 35.74
CA ALA A 101 6.14 7.36 36.95
C ALA A 101 7.34 7.03 37.84
N VAL A 102 8.43 6.54 37.25
CA VAL A 102 9.69 6.28 37.96
C VAL A 102 10.27 7.55 38.56
N LEU A 103 10.38 8.64 37.79
CA LEU A 103 10.89 9.92 38.30
C LEU A 103 10.06 10.45 39.47
N ARG A 104 8.74 10.33 39.42
CA ARG A 104 7.83 10.72 40.52
C ARG A 104 8.00 9.84 41.76
N GLY A 105 8.17 8.53 41.58
CA GLY A 105 8.43 7.62 42.69
C GLY A 105 9.75 7.89 43.40
N LEU A 106 10.80 8.22 42.65
CA LEU A 106 12.11 8.57 43.20
C LEU A 106 12.11 9.91 43.94
N SER A 107 11.37 10.91 43.44
CA SER A 107 11.28 12.24 44.09
C SER A 107 10.30 12.31 45.26
N GLY A 108 9.40 11.32 45.40
CA GLY A 108 8.51 11.19 46.56
C GLY A 108 9.11 10.40 47.73
N GLY A 109 10.23 9.69 47.52
CA GLY A 109 10.87 8.85 48.54
C GLY A 109 11.87 9.56 49.46
N GLU A 110 12.09 10.87 49.32
CA GLU A 110 13.06 11.63 50.12
C GLU A 110 12.45 12.35 51.35
N HIS A 111 11.19 12.04 51.72
CA HIS A 111 10.47 12.69 52.83
C HIS A 111 9.77 11.73 53.82
N GLU A 112 10.23 10.49 53.95
CA GLU A 112 9.82 9.57 55.04
C GLU A 112 10.98 9.19 55.97
#